data_AF-C0DXE0-F1
#
_entry.id   AF-C0DXE0-F1
#
_cell.length_a   1.000
_cell.length_b   1.000
_cell.length_c   1.000
_cell.angle_alpha   90.00
_cell.angle_beta   90.00
_cell.angle_gamma   90.00
#
_symmetry.space_group_name_H-M   'P 1'
#
loop_
_entity.id
_entity.type
_entity.pdbx_description
1 polymer ?
#
loop_
_entity_poly.entity_id
_entity_poly.type
_entity_poly.pdbx_seq_one_letter_code
_entity_poly.pdbx_strand_id
1 'polypeptide(L)'
;MQHTDSANTQHEYFANRPGFPAKTIVATLFIGAFFGYLNDTLLNVALTPIMRDFHIDKTTAQWLTTGFLLVMGVFTPITAGVIQWFETRRMVLITQATFLAGSLICALAPNFGVLLAGRMVQAISAAFFVPLLFNGILNIFPPNRHGTAMGVITMMFTAAPALGPTLSGIIINHTHWRVIKPHSKSSD
;
A
#
# COMPACT_ATOMS: atom_id res chain seq x y z
N MET A 1 29.78 50.90 -4.04
CA MET A 1 29.19 50.78 -2.68
C MET A 1 27.83 50.09 -2.82
N GLN A 2 27.72 48.89 -2.24
CA GLN A 2 26.51 48.16 -1.76
C GLN A 2 25.40 47.84 -2.79
N HIS A 3 25.18 46.58 -3.23
CA HIS A 3 24.41 45.50 -2.54
C HIS A 3 23.22 46.08 -1.76
N THR A 4 21.94 45.85 -2.06
CA THR A 4 21.15 44.59 -2.04
C THR A 4 19.73 45.07 -2.43
N ASP A 5 18.94 44.39 -3.24
CA ASP A 5 17.92 43.47 -2.72
C ASP A 5 17.42 42.58 -3.86
N SER A 6 17.99 41.39 -3.91
CA SER A 6 17.35 40.23 -4.50
C SER A 6 15.98 40.08 -3.84
N ALA A 7 14.92 40.40 -4.60
CA ALA A 7 13.54 40.07 -4.28
C ALA A 7 13.44 38.56 -4.10
N ASN A 8 13.68 38.15 -2.85
CA ASN A 8 13.53 36.82 -2.31
C ASN A 8 12.04 36.53 -2.34
N THR A 9 11.57 36.03 -3.48
CA THR A 9 10.29 35.32 -3.60
C THR A 9 10.43 34.09 -2.72
N GLN A 10 10.25 34.29 -1.41
CA GLN A 10 10.11 33.25 -0.42
C GLN A 10 8.98 32.37 -0.94
N HIS A 11 9.33 31.22 -1.52
CA HIS A 11 8.38 30.15 -1.74
C HIS A 11 7.78 29.85 -0.39
N GLU A 12 6.57 30.35 -0.16
CA GLU A 12 5.82 30.18 1.07
C GLU A 12 5.39 28.72 1.13
N TYR A 13 6.33 27.85 1.51
CA TYR A 13 6.06 26.45 1.68
C TYR A 13 4.98 26.30 2.75
N PHE A 14 4.00 25.43 2.53
CA PHE A 14 2.94 25.09 3.48
C PHE A 14 3.44 24.69 4.88
N ALA A 15 4.75 24.46 5.04
CA ALA A 15 5.47 24.35 6.31
C ALA A 15 5.34 25.58 7.23
N ASN A 16 5.05 26.78 6.70
CA ASN A 16 4.89 28.01 7.48
C ASN A 16 3.47 28.27 8.01
N ARG A 17 2.50 27.36 7.77
CA ARG A 17 1.17 27.46 8.39
C ARG A 17 1.14 26.72 9.73
N PRO A 18 1.09 27.42 10.88
CA PRO A 18 1.22 26.82 12.22
C PRO A 18 0.04 25.93 12.65
N GLY A 19 -0.94 25.69 11.77
CA GLY A 19 -2.10 24.82 12.00
C GLY A 19 -2.29 23.68 11.00
N PHE A 20 -1.33 23.41 10.09
CA PHE A 20 -1.48 22.37 9.07
C PHE A 20 -0.59 21.13 9.38
N PRO A 21 -1.14 19.99 9.84
CA PRO A 21 -0.36 18.82 10.24
C PRO A 21 0.10 18.00 9.02
N ALA A 22 0.72 18.63 8.01
CA ALA A 22 1.23 17.97 6.81
C ALA A 22 2.22 16.84 7.14
N LYS A 23 3.09 17.07 8.14
CA LYS A 23 4.04 16.06 8.61
C LYS A 23 3.35 14.81 9.15
N THR A 24 2.28 14.98 9.94
CA THR A 24 1.51 13.86 10.52
C THR A 24 0.72 13.11 9.47
N ILE A 25 0.11 13.81 8.51
CA ILE A 25 -0.67 13.22 7.42
C ILE A 25 0.22 12.32 6.55
N VAL A 26 1.41 12.82 6.19
CA VAL A 26 2.31 12.05 5.35
C VAL A 26 3.07 10.99 6.14
N ALA A 27 3.38 11.19 7.42
CA ALA A 27 3.87 10.09 8.26
C ALA A 27 2.84 8.93 8.32
N THR A 28 1.55 9.27 8.43
CA THR A 28 0.46 8.29 8.37
C THR A 28 0.36 7.63 7.00
N LEU A 29 0.57 8.38 5.91
CA LEU A 29 0.68 7.84 4.55
C LEU A 29 1.83 6.81 4.47
N PHE A 30 3.03 7.16 4.94
CA PHE A 30 4.20 6.27 4.90
C PHE A 30 3.96 4.96 5.67
N ILE A 31 3.38 5.06 6.87
CA ILE A 31 3.04 3.87 7.66
C ILE A 31 2.00 3.03 6.91
N GLY A 32 0.94 3.66 6.38
CA GLY A 32 -0.07 3.01 5.56
C GLY A 32 0.52 2.34 4.31
N ALA A 33 1.50 2.98 3.66
CA ALA A 33 2.26 2.45 2.52
C ALA A 33 2.90 1.13 2.86
N PHE A 34 3.65 1.14 3.96
CA PHE A 34 4.47 0.04 4.39
C PHE A 34 3.59 -1.17 4.70
N PHE A 35 2.53 -0.96 5.49
CA PHE A 35 1.58 -2.01 5.80
C PHE A 35 0.81 -2.48 4.56
N GLY A 36 0.51 -1.59 3.62
CA GLY A 36 -0.14 -1.94 2.36
C GLY A 36 0.72 -2.84 1.47
N TYR A 37 1.99 -2.50 1.28
CA TYR A 37 2.95 -3.31 0.53
C TYR A 37 3.28 -4.63 1.24
N LEU A 38 3.36 -4.62 2.57
CA LEU A 38 3.52 -5.83 3.36
C LEU A 38 2.30 -6.75 3.20
N ASN A 39 1.08 -6.20 3.24
CA ASN A 39 -0.14 -6.96 2.98
C ASN A 39 -0.16 -7.56 1.57
N ASP A 40 0.26 -6.79 0.57
CA ASP A 40 0.34 -7.28 -0.80
C ASP A 40 1.28 -8.48 -0.93
N THR A 41 2.45 -8.37 -0.30
CA THR A 41 3.44 -9.44 -0.24
C THR A 41 2.87 -10.67 0.46
N LEU A 42 2.28 -10.50 1.65
CA LEU A 42 1.70 -11.61 2.41
C LEU A 42 0.65 -12.37 1.61
N LEU A 43 -0.19 -11.67 0.84
CA LEU A 43 -1.20 -12.30 0.01
C LEU A 43 -0.59 -13.11 -1.15
N ASN A 44 0.48 -12.60 -1.77
CA ASN A 44 1.23 -13.37 -2.78
C ASN A 44 1.82 -14.66 -2.20
N VAL A 45 2.26 -14.65 -0.93
CA VAL A 45 2.70 -15.87 -0.24
C VAL A 45 1.51 -16.76 0.14
N ALA A 46 0.37 -16.15 0.52
CA ALA A 46 -0.85 -16.85 0.87
C ALA A 46 -1.62 -17.41 -0.33
N LEU A 47 -1.15 -17.22 -1.57
CA LEU A 47 -1.82 -17.70 -2.78
C LEU A 47 -2.06 -19.22 -2.74
N THR A 48 -1.09 -19.99 -2.23
CA THR A 48 -1.21 -21.45 -2.11
C THR A 48 -2.24 -21.89 -1.06
N PRO A 49 -2.23 -21.34 0.17
CA PRO A 49 -3.33 -21.51 1.11
C PRO A 49 -4.71 -21.12 0.55
N ILE A 50 -4.82 -19.97 -0.12
CA ILE A 50 -6.08 -19.49 -0.74
C ILE A 50 -6.61 -20.51 -1.76
N MET A 51 -5.74 -21.09 -2.59
CA MET A 51 -6.13 -22.16 -3.52
C MET A 51 -6.75 -23.37 -2.80
N ARG A 52 -6.16 -23.79 -1.68
CA ARG A 52 -6.69 -24.90 -0.86
C ARG A 52 -8.01 -24.54 -0.19
N ASP A 53 -8.11 -23.36 0.42
CA ASP A 53 -9.27 -22.96 1.20
C ASP A 53 -10.51 -22.74 0.31
N PHE A 54 -10.32 -22.08 -0.83
CA PHE A 54 -11.40 -21.83 -1.79
C PHE A 54 -11.58 -22.94 -2.82
N HIS A 55 -10.76 -24.00 -2.80
CA HIS A 55 -10.79 -25.12 -3.75
C HIS A 55 -10.74 -24.67 -5.23
N ILE A 56 -9.91 -23.67 -5.52
CA ILE A 56 -9.76 -23.08 -6.86
C ILE A 56 -8.46 -23.54 -7.52
N ASP A 57 -8.45 -23.59 -8.86
CA ASP A 57 -7.23 -23.86 -9.63
C ASP A 57 -6.27 -22.66 -9.62
N LYS A 58 -4.98 -22.95 -9.87
CA LYS A 58 -3.90 -21.97 -9.98
C LYS A 58 -4.22 -20.87 -10.98
N THR A 59 -4.83 -21.22 -12.12
CA THR A 59 -5.24 -20.26 -13.15
C THR A 59 -6.20 -19.22 -12.58
N THR A 60 -7.11 -19.63 -11.71
CA THR A 60 -8.08 -18.74 -11.07
C THR A 60 -7.39 -17.89 -10.01
N ALA A 61 -6.56 -18.48 -9.15
CA ALA A 61 -5.83 -17.72 -8.12
C ALA A 61 -4.89 -16.66 -8.71
N GLN A 62 -4.27 -16.94 -9.86
CA GLN A 62 -3.39 -15.99 -10.57
C GLN A 62 -4.09 -14.66 -10.90
N TRP A 63 -5.42 -14.66 -11.09
CA TRP A 63 -6.17 -13.43 -11.33
C TRP A 63 -6.07 -12.42 -10.19
N LEU A 64 -5.77 -12.84 -8.96
CA LEU A 64 -5.51 -11.91 -7.86
C LEU A 64 -4.31 -11.00 -8.15
N THR A 65 -3.27 -11.53 -8.79
CA THR A 65 -2.08 -10.77 -9.18
C THR A 65 -2.26 -10.11 -10.53
N THR A 66 -2.70 -10.87 -11.55
CA THR A 66 -2.86 -10.35 -12.92
C THR A 66 -3.92 -9.25 -12.98
N GLY A 67 -5.09 -9.46 -12.37
CA GLY A 67 -6.15 -8.45 -12.31
C GLY A 67 -5.71 -7.21 -11.56
N PHE A 68 -4.96 -7.38 -10.46
CA PHE A 68 -4.42 -6.25 -9.69
C PHE A 68 -3.49 -5.39 -10.56
N LEU A 69 -2.57 -6.01 -11.30
CA LEU A 69 -1.66 -5.28 -12.19
C LEU A 69 -2.41 -4.60 -13.35
N LEU A 70 -3.45 -5.22 -13.90
CA LEU A 70 -4.27 -4.62 -14.96
C LEU A 70 -5.00 -3.36 -14.46
N VAL A 71 -5.68 -3.45 -13.32
CA VAL A 71 -6.36 -2.30 -12.72
C VAL A 71 -5.35 -1.21 -12.34
N MET A 72 -4.25 -1.58 -11.68
CA MET A 72 -3.20 -0.63 -11.33
C MET A 72 -2.65 0.06 -12.58
N GLY A 73 -2.41 -0.67 -13.67
CA GLY A 73 -1.91 -0.13 -14.94
C GLY A 73 -2.88 0.85 -15.60
N VAL A 74 -4.18 0.58 -15.58
CA VAL A 74 -5.22 1.48 -16.12
C VAL A 74 -5.33 2.75 -15.26
N PHE A 75 -5.28 2.63 -13.94
CA PHE A 75 -5.42 3.77 -13.04
C PHE A 75 -4.15 4.62 -12.91
N THR A 76 -2.96 4.06 -13.11
CA THR A 76 -1.68 4.80 -13.03
C THR A 76 -1.67 6.11 -13.85
N PRO A 77 -1.99 6.12 -15.15
CA PRO A 77 -2.04 7.38 -15.92
C PRO A 77 -3.16 8.31 -15.45
N ILE A 78 -4.29 7.77 -15.00
CA ILE A 78 -5.41 8.56 -14.45
C ILE A 78 -4.93 9.33 -13.21
N THR A 79 -4.14 8.69 -12.35
CA THR A 79 -3.63 9.31 -11.12
C THR A 79 -2.73 10.52 -11.41
N ALA A 80 -1.94 10.48 -12.49
CA ALA A 80 -1.07 11.57 -12.89
C ALA A 80 -1.85 12.82 -13.33
N GLY A 81 -3.03 12.64 -13.91
CA GLY A 81 -3.98 13.72 -14.15
C GLY A 81 -4.64 14.18 -12.85
N VAL A 82 -5.25 13.27 -12.10
CA VAL A 82 -6.04 13.58 -10.89
C VAL A 82 -5.22 14.33 -9.82
N ILE A 83 -3.93 14.02 -9.66
CA ILE A 83 -3.08 14.68 -8.66
C ILE A 83 -2.86 16.18 -8.90
N GLN A 84 -3.09 16.65 -10.13
CA GLN A 84 -3.00 18.07 -10.45
C GLN A 84 -4.28 18.83 -10.07
N TRP A 85 -5.42 18.14 -9.95
CA TRP A 85 -6.75 18.75 -9.76
C TRP A 85 -7.21 18.72 -8.30
N PHE A 86 -6.70 17.79 -7.49
CA PHE A 86 -7.10 17.60 -6.10
C PHE A 86 -6.02 18.04 -5.10
N GLU A 87 -6.45 18.52 -3.94
CA GLU A 87 -5.54 18.78 -2.82
C GLU A 87 -4.87 17.48 -2.34
N THR A 88 -3.55 17.50 -2.17
CA THR A 88 -2.75 16.35 -1.69
C THR A 88 -3.36 15.71 -0.45
N ARG A 89 -3.82 16.51 0.53
CA ARG A 89 -4.42 16.00 1.77
C ARG A 89 -5.68 15.16 1.52
N ARG A 90 -6.57 15.61 0.63
CA ARG A 90 -7.80 14.87 0.32
C ARG A 90 -7.47 13.57 -0.39
N MET A 91 -6.50 13.59 -1.31
CA MET A 91 -6.07 12.38 -2.00
C MET A 91 -5.47 11.36 -1.03
N VAL A 92 -4.61 11.78 -0.09
CA VAL A 92 -4.07 10.86 0.94
C VAL A 92 -5.20 10.16 1.71
N LEU A 93 -6.21 10.91 2.15
CA LEU A 93 -7.34 10.36 2.89
C LEU A 93 -8.19 9.42 2.02
N ILE A 94 -8.48 9.80 0.77
CA ILE A 94 -9.26 8.98 -0.17
C ILE A 94 -8.51 7.69 -0.48
N THR A 95 -7.20 7.75 -0.75
CA THR A 95 -6.36 6.58 -1.02
C THR A 95 -6.32 5.64 0.18
N GLN A 96 -6.13 6.14 1.40
CA GLN A 96 -6.17 5.27 2.59
C GLN A 96 -7.55 4.72 2.89
N ALA A 97 -8.61 5.51 2.71
CA ALA A 97 -9.98 5.03 2.89
C ALA A 97 -10.32 3.92 1.88
N THR A 98 -9.90 4.08 0.62
CA THR A 98 -10.11 3.09 -0.44
C THR A 98 -9.30 1.82 -0.17
N PHE A 99 -8.07 1.96 0.33
CA PHE A 99 -7.24 0.83 0.72
C PHE A 99 -7.90 0.05 1.87
N LEU A 100 -8.31 0.73 2.94
CA LEU A 100 -9.00 0.13 4.08
C LEU A 100 -10.32 -0.55 3.67
N ALA A 101 -11.11 0.09 2.81
CA ALA A 101 -12.34 -0.52 2.29
C ALA A 101 -12.05 -1.80 1.51
N GLY A 102 -11.04 -1.78 0.62
CA GLY A 102 -10.60 -2.96 -0.11
C GLY A 102 -10.06 -4.07 0.80
N SER A 103 -9.29 -3.73 1.84
CA SER A 103 -8.80 -4.69 2.83
C SER A 103 -9.94 -5.29 3.65
N LEU A 104 -10.95 -4.50 4.03
CA LEU A 104 -12.11 -4.97 4.77
C LEU A 104 -12.95 -5.93 3.92
N ILE A 105 -13.14 -5.63 2.63
CA ILE A 105 -13.82 -6.53 1.69
C ILE A 105 -13.06 -7.85 1.58
N CYS A 106 -11.72 -7.82 1.46
CA CYS A 106 -10.92 -9.03 1.42
C CYS A 106 -10.97 -9.83 2.72
N ALA A 107 -10.98 -9.15 3.88
CA ALA A 107 -11.04 -9.80 5.19
C ALA A 107 -12.39 -10.50 5.45
N LEU A 108 -13.48 -9.96 4.89
CA LEU A 108 -14.84 -10.50 5.04
C LEU A 108 -15.27 -11.36 3.84
N ALA A 109 -14.36 -11.68 2.92
CA ALA A 109 -14.72 -12.34 1.66
C ALA A 109 -15.23 -13.78 1.88
N PRO A 110 -16.50 -14.08 1.55
CA PRO A 110 -17.05 -15.44 1.69
C PRO A 110 -16.68 -16.36 0.51
N ASN A 111 -16.23 -15.78 -0.61
CA ASN A 111 -15.85 -16.52 -1.82
C ASN A 111 -14.73 -15.80 -2.57
N PHE A 112 -14.12 -16.51 -3.52
CA PHE A 112 -13.00 -15.98 -4.32
C PHE A 112 -13.37 -14.72 -5.13
N GLY A 113 -14.60 -14.62 -5.64
CA GLY A 113 -15.05 -13.46 -6.42
C GLY A 113 -15.05 -12.17 -5.59
N VAL A 114 -15.53 -12.24 -4.34
CA VAL A 114 -15.51 -11.09 -3.41
C VAL A 114 -14.07 -10.74 -3.00
N LEU A 115 -13.22 -11.75 -2.78
CA LEU A 115 -11.79 -11.53 -2.51
C LEU A 115 -11.12 -10.80 -3.68
N LEU A 116 -11.40 -11.23 -4.91
CA LEU A 116 -10.88 -10.62 -6.13
C LEU A 116 -11.39 -9.17 -6.30
N ALA A 117 -12.68 -8.93 -6.06
CA ALA A 117 -13.26 -7.58 -6.13
C ALA A 117 -12.62 -6.63 -5.10
N GLY A 118 -12.48 -7.06 -3.84
CA GLY A 118 -11.75 -6.30 -2.82
C GLY A 118 -10.31 -6.02 -3.23
N ARG A 119 -9.67 -6.98 -3.91
CA ARG A 119 -8.34 -6.81 -4.47
C ARG A 119 -8.26 -5.77 -5.58
N MET A 120 -9.25 -5.69 -6.46
CA MET A 120 -9.32 -4.64 -7.48
C MET A 120 -9.44 -3.25 -6.85
N VAL A 121 -10.21 -3.12 -5.76
CA VAL A 121 -10.32 -1.86 -5.01
C VAL A 121 -8.96 -1.46 -4.38
N GLN A 122 -8.22 -2.41 -3.83
CA GLN A 122 -6.85 -2.15 -3.34
C GLN A 122 -5.89 -1.75 -4.47
N ALA A 123 -6.04 -2.31 -5.67
CA ALA A 123 -5.22 -1.96 -6.83
C ALA A 123 -5.37 -0.49 -7.25
N ILE A 124 -6.58 0.05 -7.15
CA ILE A 124 -6.84 1.48 -7.36
C ILE A 124 -6.01 2.27 -6.36
N SER A 125 -6.11 1.94 -5.07
CA SER A 125 -5.35 2.63 -4.01
C SER A 125 -3.84 2.58 -4.24
N ALA A 126 -3.32 1.43 -4.68
CA ALA A 126 -1.91 1.25 -5.01
C ALA A 126 -1.45 2.13 -6.19
N ALA A 127 -2.28 2.33 -7.21
CA ALA A 127 -1.97 3.20 -8.34
C ALA A 127 -1.77 4.67 -7.91
N PHE A 128 -2.57 5.16 -6.96
CA PHE A 128 -2.44 6.52 -6.40
C PHE A 128 -1.27 6.66 -5.44
N PHE A 129 -0.78 5.54 -4.90
CA PHE A 129 0.19 5.51 -3.83
C PHE A 129 1.54 6.11 -4.22
N VAL A 130 2.06 5.70 -5.37
CA VAL A 130 3.38 6.14 -5.88
C VAL A 130 3.44 7.66 -6.04
N PRO A 131 2.56 8.31 -6.81
CA PRO A 131 2.64 9.77 -6.99
C PRO A 131 2.38 10.54 -5.70
N LEU A 132 1.56 10.02 -4.78
CA LEU A 132 1.33 10.62 -3.45
C LEU A 132 2.58 10.56 -2.56
N LEU A 133 3.32 9.46 -2.58
CA LEU A 133 4.60 9.34 -1.85
C LEU A 133 5.60 10.38 -2.36
N PHE A 134 5.79 10.47 -3.67
CA PHE A 134 6.69 11.45 -4.28
C PHE A 134 6.28 12.89 -3.93
N ASN A 135 5.00 13.23 -4.10
CA ASN A 135 4.48 14.55 -3.76
C ASN A 135 4.62 14.87 -2.26
N GLY A 136 4.41 13.88 -1.39
CA GLY A 136 4.58 14.00 0.05
C GLY A 136 6.03 14.30 0.45
N ILE A 137 7.01 13.63 -0.16
CA ILE A 137 8.44 13.89 0.10
C ILE A 137 8.83 15.31 -0.30
N LEU A 138 8.45 15.72 -1.50
CA LEU A 138 8.79 17.04 -2.04
C LEU A 138 8.25 18.17 -1.15
N ASN A 139 7.10 17.95 -0.51
CA ASN A 139 6.48 18.91 0.40
C ASN A 139 7.05 18.91 1.83
N ILE A 140 7.69 17.83 2.29
CA ILE A 140 8.16 17.69 3.68
C ILE A 140 9.66 17.90 3.83
N PHE A 141 10.40 17.34 2.89
CA PHE A 141 11.85 17.37 2.95
C PHE A 141 12.37 18.53 2.10
N PRO A 142 13.33 19.30 2.63
CA PRO A 142 14.03 20.29 1.81
C PRO A 142 14.79 19.58 0.66
N PRO A 143 15.07 20.28 -0.46
CA PRO A 143 15.68 19.69 -1.66
C PRO A 143 16.97 18.92 -1.41
N ASN A 144 17.75 19.36 -0.42
CA ASN A 144 19.01 18.75 0.01
C ASN A 144 18.84 17.39 0.73
N ARG A 145 17.62 16.97 1.07
CA ARG A 145 17.33 15.70 1.76
C ARG A 145 16.41 14.76 0.97
N HIS A 146 15.99 15.15 -0.24
CA HIS A 146 15.14 14.30 -1.09
C HIS A 146 15.78 12.95 -1.38
N GLY A 147 17.09 12.92 -1.67
CA GLY A 147 17.81 11.66 -1.93
C GLY A 147 17.78 10.68 -0.75
N THR A 148 17.96 11.18 0.49
CA THR A 148 17.88 10.34 1.70
C THR A 148 16.46 9.83 1.95
N ALA A 149 15.44 10.70 1.80
CA ALA A 149 14.04 10.32 1.99
C ALA A 149 13.57 9.28 0.95
N MET A 150 13.96 9.48 -0.31
CA MET A 150 13.75 8.52 -1.40
C MET A 150 14.45 7.20 -1.13
N GLY A 151 15.68 7.23 -0.60
CA GLY A 151 16.42 6.03 -0.21
C GLY A 151 15.69 5.20 0.86
N VAL A 152 15.10 5.85 1.87
CA VAL A 152 14.31 5.17 2.91
C VAL A 152 13.07 4.48 2.33
N ILE A 153 12.38 5.12 1.38
CA ILE A 153 11.25 4.48 0.67
C ILE A 153 11.70 3.25 -0.10
N THR A 154 12.79 3.35 -0.85
CA THR A 154 13.32 2.22 -1.61
C THR A 154 13.71 1.07 -0.68
N MET A 155 14.30 1.37 0.48
CA MET A 155 14.55 0.37 1.52
C MET A 155 13.25 -0.28 2.00
N MET A 156 12.18 0.49 2.26
CA MET A 156 10.88 -0.06 2.65
C MET A 156 10.30 -0.99 1.58
N PHE A 157 10.33 -0.59 0.30
CA PHE A 157 9.85 -1.43 -0.81
C PHE A 157 10.68 -2.69 -1.02
N THR A 158 11.95 -2.67 -0.63
CA THR A 158 12.82 -3.85 -0.71
C THR A 158 12.66 -4.74 0.53
N ALA A 159 12.44 -4.14 1.69
CA ALA A 159 12.26 -4.82 2.96
C ALA A 159 10.89 -5.50 3.08
N ALA A 160 9.81 -4.89 2.56
CA ALA A 160 8.47 -5.47 2.65
C ALA A 160 8.36 -6.87 1.99
N PRO A 161 8.87 -7.09 0.76
CA PRO A 161 8.97 -8.42 0.16
C PRO A 161 9.86 -9.38 0.96
N ALA A 162 10.98 -8.90 1.50
CA ALA A 162 11.90 -9.72 2.28
C ALA A 162 11.27 -10.21 3.60
N LEU A 163 10.46 -9.36 4.24
CA LEU A 163 9.73 -9.71 5.46
C LEU A 163 8.51 -10.59 5.20
N GLY A 164 8.00 -10.63 3.97
CA GLY A 164 6.81 -11.41 3.59
C GLY A 164 6.92 -12.90 3.95
N PRO A 165 7.92 -13.64 3.45
CA PRO A 165 8.10 -15.05 3.78
C PRO A 165 8.36 -15.29 5.28
N THR A 166 9.14 -14.43 5.92
CA THR A 166 9.44 -14.54 7.36
C THR A 166 8.18 -14.38 8.21
N LEU A 167 7.39 -13.34 7.96
CA LEU A 167 6.14 -13.10 8.66
C LEU A 167 5.08 -14.13 8.30
N SER A 168 4.95 -14.51 7.02
CA SER A 168 4.02 -15.56 6.59
C SER A 168 4.38 -16.91 7.20
N GLY A 169 5.66 -17.26 7.31
CA GLY A 169 6.12 -18.48 7.96
C GLY A 169 5.79 -18.50 9.45
N ILE A 170 5.98 -17.38 10.14
CA ILE A 170 5.57 -17.21 11.54
C ILE A 170 4.04 -17.32 11.69
N ILE A 171 3.28 -16.69 10.80
CA ILE A 171 1.81 -16.77 10.79
C ILE A 171 1.35 -18.21 10.54
N ILE A 172 1.94 -18.94 9.60
CA ILE A 172 1.59 -20.35 9.34
C ILE A 172 1.98 -21.26 10.53
N ASN A 173 3.08 -20.95 11.22
CA ASN A 173 3.56 -21.70 12.37
C ASN A 173 2.80 -21.41 13.67
N HIS A 174 2.36 -20.17 13.89
CA HIS A 174 1.64 -19.76 15.11
C HIS A 174 0.12 -19.73 14.96
N THR A 175 -0.41 -19.51 13.76
CA THR A 175 -1.85 -19.59 13.49
C THR A 175 -2.18 -21.06 13.30
N HIS A 176 -2.52 -21.68 14.42
CA HIS A 176 -3.07 -23.01 14.58
C HIS A 176 -4.13 -23.37 13.51
N TRP A 177 -3.68 -23.81 12.33
CA TRP A 177 -4.44 -24.72 11.47
C TRP A 177 -4.55 -26.13 12.09
N ARG A 178 -4.09 -26.28 13.35
CA ARG A 178 -3.92 -27.52 14.10
C ARG A 178 -4.65 -27.49 15.46
N VAL A 179 -5.95 -27.17 15.48
CA VAL A 179 -6.85 -27.55 16.60
C VAL A 179 -8.13 -28.26 16.13
N ILE A 180 -8.47 -28.23 14.83
CA ILE A 180 -9.62 -29.00 14.31
C ILE A 180 -9.13 -29.93 13.19
N LYS A 181 -8.27 -30.87 13.57
CA LYS A 181 -8.35 -32.23 13.01
C LYS A 181 -8.39 -33.14 14.23
N PRO A 182 -9.59 -33.53 14.72
CA PRO A 182 -9.66 -34.60 15.70
C PRO A 182 -8.99 -35.80 15.06
N HIS A 183 -8.10 -36.39 15.84
CA HIS A 183 -7.44 -37.65 15.58
C HIS A 183 -8.51 -38.73 15.34
N SER A 184 -8.99 -38.87 14.11
CA SER A 184 -9.74 -40.05 13.67
C SER A 184 -8.71 -41.17 13.55
N LYS A 185 -8.67 -41.96 14.63
CA LYS A 185 -7.85 -43.14 14.80
C LYS A 185 -7.91 -44.09 13.60
N SER A 186 -6.79 -44.79 13.44
CA SER A 186 -6.64 -46.11 12.85
C SER A 186 -7.77 -47.08 13.25
N SER A 187 -8.33 -47.71 12.21
CA SER A 187 -9.07 -48.98 12.12
C SER A 187 -9.61 -49.00 10.68
N ASP A 188 -9.15 -49.80 9.73
CA ASP A 188 -8.62 -51.18 9.75
C ASP A 188 -7.47 -51.37 8.74
#